data_AF-A0A9E5U4T8-F1
#
_entry.id   AF-A0A9E5U4T8-F1
#
_cell.length_a   1.000
_cell.length_b   1.000
_cell.length_c   1.000
_cell.angle_alpha   90.00
_cell.angle_beta   90.00
_cell.angle_gamma   90.00
#
_symmetry.space_group_name_H-M   'P 1'
#
loop_
_entity.id
_entity.type
_entity.pdbx_description
1 polymer ?
#
loop_
_entity_poly.entity_id
_entity_poly.type
_entity_poly.pdbx_seq_one_letter_code
_entity_poly.pdbx_strand_id
1 'polypeptide(L)'
;MMEERVRVPRVLLAGVVAGLGYVVVEFVVEGLVAILFNVSEDELLARYFDFSRSGFRYALVDNLIFFAECVVIMWIYALMRSHGRPVGQSLLVTVAMVLLLALLPLASLANVAVFPGSVVLLSLGFSVIELPTAILCGAGAYEWRRETAATP
;
A
#
# COMPACT_ATOMS: atom_id res chain seq x y z
N MET A 1 -29.35 -4.32 -13.93
CA MET A 1 -28.26 -4.11 -12.95
C MET A 1 -28.15 -2.62 -12.70
N MET A 2 -28.38 -2.14 -11.47
CA MET A 2 -28.09 -0.74 -11.16
C MET A 2 -26.58 -0.60 -10.98
N GLU A 3 -25.94 0.22 -11.80
CA GLU A 3 -24.57 0.67 -11.55
C GLU A 3 -24.56 1.47 -10.25
N GLU A 4 -23.88 0.94 -9.23
CA GLU A 4 -23.74 1.69 -7.98
C GLU A 4 -22.63 2.73 -8.16
N ARG A 5 -22.97 4.02 -8.09
CA ARG A 5 -21.99 5.10 -8.28
C ARG A 5 -20.88 5.04 -7.23
N VAL A 6 -19.64 5.31 -7.65
CA VAL A 6 -18.50 5.46 -6.76
C VAL A 6 -18.76 6.60 -5.77
N ARG A 7 -18.69 6.31 -4.46
CA ARG A 7 -18.92 7.28 -3.39
C ARG A 7 -17.58 7.85 -2.91
N VAL A 8 -17.23 9.05 -3.37
CA VAL A 8 -15.94 9.70 -3.08
C VAL A 8 -15.60 9.72 -1.57
N PRO A 9 -16.50 10.09 -0.64
CA PRO A 9 -16.16 10.10 0.78
C PRO A 9 -15.77 8.73 1.34
N ARG A 10 -16.32 7.64 0.78
CA ARG A 10 -15.95 6.27 1.16
C ARG A 10 -14.59 5.88 0.62
N VAL A 11 -14.26 6.30 -0.60
CA VAL A 11 -12.94 6.07 -1.18
C VAL A 11 -11.87 6.80 -0.37
N LEU A 12 -12.12 8.06 0.01
CA LEU A 12 -11.20 8.84 0.85
C LEU A 12 -10.97 8.16 2.21
N LEU A 13 -12.05 7.78 2.90
CA LEU A 13 -11.93 7.06 4.18
C LEU A 13 -11.18 5.74 4.02
N ALA A 14 -11.53 4.96 3.00
CA ALA A 14 -10.88 3.69 2.72
C ALA A 14 -9.38 3.86 2.43
N GLY A 15 -8.99 4.89 1.68
CA GLY A 15 -7.59 5.22 1.41
C GLY A 15 -6.82 5.59 2.68
N VAL A 16 -7.42 6.40 3.56
CA VAL A 16 -6.81 6.72 4.86
C VAL A 16 -6.66 5.46 5.73
N VAL A 17 -7.69 4.61 5.79
CA VAL A 17 -7.62 3.37 6.56
C VAL A 17 -6.60 2.39 5.97
N ALA A 18 -6.48 2.32 4.63
CA ALA A 18 -5.46 1.53 3.97
C ALA A 18 -4.05 2.03 4.33
N GLY A 19 -3.81 3.34 4.25
CA GLY A 19 -2.52 3.93 4.61
C GLY A 19 -2.15 3.70 6.08
N LEU A 20 -3.11 3.84 7.01
CA LEU A 20 -2.89 3.51 8.42
C LEU A 20 -2.60 2.01 8.61
N GLY A 21 -3.33 1.15 7.91
CA GLY A 21 -3.09 -0.30 7.93
C GLY A 21 -1.69 -0.65 7.45
N TYR A 22 -1.23 -0.01 6.37
CA TYR A 22 0.14 -0.17 5.88
C TYR A 22 1.17 0.24 6.93
N VAL A 23 1.09 1.46 7.48
CA VAL A 23 2.05 1.98 8.47
C VAL A 23 2.14 1.05 9.69
N VAL A 24 1.01 0.50 10.15
CA VAL A 24 1.01 -0.46 11.26
C VAL A 24 1.71 -1.76 10.89
N VAL A 25 1.46 -2.29 9.69
CA VAL A 25 2.06 -3.55 9.24
C VAL A 25 3.54 -3.38 8.96
N GLU A 26 3.93 -2.29 8.28
CA GLU A 26 5.32 -1.89 8.04
C GLU A 26 6.08 -1.82 9.36
N PHE A 27 5.58 -1.09 10.35
CA PHE A 27 6.22 -1.01 11.67
C PHE A 27 6.39 -2.39 12.33
N VAL A 28 5.43 -3.30 12.16
CA VAL A 28 5.51 -4.67 12.69
C VAL A 28 6.50 -5.52 11.90
N VAL A 29 6.47 -5.47 10.57
CA VAL A 29 7.31 -6.28 9.67
C VAL A 29 8.77 -5.84 9.77
N GLU A 30 9.04 -4.54 9.66
CA GLU A 30 10.37 -3.96 9.86
C GLU A 30 10.90 -4.26 11.26
N GLY A 31 10.05 -4.09 12.29
CA GLY A 31 10.42 -4.39 13.68
C GLY A 31 10.79 -5.86 13.88
N LEU A 32 10.04 -6.79 13.26
CA LEU A 32 10.36 -8.23 13.28
C LEU A 32 11.68 -8.53 12.58
N VAL A 33 11.94 -7.91 11.43
CA VAL A 33 13.19 -8.10 10.68
C VAL A 33 14.38 -7.57 11.47
N ALA A 34 14.25 -6.37 12.06
CA ALA A 34 15.28 -5.80 12.90
C ALA A 34 15.63 -6.72 14.08
N ILE A 35 14.63 -7.35 14.70
CA ILE A 35 14.85 -8.30 15.80
C ILE A 35 15.50 -9.60 15.30
N LEU A 36 15.02 -10.17 14.19
CA LEU A 36 15.45 -11.49 13.70
C LEU A 36 16.83 -11.47 13.05
N PHE A 37 17.16 -10.38 12.35
CA PHE A 37 18.39 -10.25 11.57
C PHE A 37 19.39 -9.27 12.17
N ASN A 38 19.03 -8.57 13.26
CA ASN A 38 19.85 -7.55 13.90
C ASN A 38 20.37 -6.48 12.90
N VAL A 39 19.54 -6.17 11.91
CA VAL A 39 19.77 -5.16 10.88
C VAL A 39 18.43 -4.51 10.59
N SER A 40 18.34 -3.17 10.68
CA SER A 40 17.16 -2.43 10.24
C SER A 40 17.24 -2.08 8.76
N GLU A 41 16.10 -1.96 8.09
CA GLU A 41 16.04 -1.49 6.69
C GLU A 41 16.65 -0.09 6.57
N ASP A 42 16.39 0.79 7.54
CA ASP A 42 17.01 2.11 7.66
C ASP A 42 18.54 2.05 7.71
N GLU A 43 19.13 1.16 8.51
CA GLU A 43 20.58 0.99 8.55
C GLU A 43 21.13 0.48 7.22
N LEU A 44 20.37 -0.36 6.53
CA LEU A 44 20.75 -0.93 5.24
C LEU A 44 20.68 0.15 4.15
N LEU A 45 19.63 0.96 4.13
CA LEU A 45 19.46 2.08 3.22
C LEU A 45 20.48 3.20 3.49
N ALA A 46 20.75 3.54 4.75
CA ALA A 46 21.72 4.57 5.14
C ALA A 46 23.17 4.23 4.73
N ARG A 47 23.48 2.95 4.47
CA ARG A 47 24.78 2.54 3.90
C ARG A 47 24.93 2.93 2.42
N TYR A 48 23.81 3.09 1.71
CA TYR A 48 23.80 3.38 0.28
C TYR A 48 23.34 4.81 -0.05
N PHE A 49 22.59 5.45 0.84
CA PHE A 49 21.99 6.76 0.60
C PHE A 49 22.17 7.71 1.80
N ASP A 50 22.46 8.98 1.51
CA ASP A 50 22.57 10.04 2.53
C ASP A 50 21.24 10.76 2.74
N PHE A 51 20.45 10.29 3.73
CA PHE A 51 19.14 10.87 4.07
C PHE A 51 19.23 12.11 4.96
N SER A 52 20.43 12.55 5.36
CA SER A 52 20.63 13.61 6.36
C SER A 52 20.18 15.01 5.89
N ARG A 53 19.97 15.21 4.59
CA ARG A 53 19.79 16.54 4.00
C ARG A 53 18.34 17.02 3.89
N SER A 54 17.34 16.16 4.11
CA SER A 54 15.96 16.45 3.69
C SER A 54 14.92 16.53 4.83
N GLY A 55 15.25 16.07 6.03
CA GLY A 55 14.54 16.39 7.30
C GLY A 55 13.02 16.10 7.34
N PHE A 56 12.31 16.75 8.28
CA PHE A 56 10.85 16.60 8.50
C PHE A 56 10.00 16.90 7.25
N ARG A 57 10.44 17.83 6.38
CA ARG A 57 9.69 18.20 5.17
C ARG A 57 9.64 17.06 4.17
N TYR A 58 10.73 16.32 4.02
CA TYR A 58 10.76 15.14 3.16
C TYR A 58 9.84 14.06 3.70
N ALA A 59 9.98 13.71 4.99
CA ALA A 59 9.10 12.72 5.63
C ALA A 59 7.62 13.08 5.50
N LEU A 60 7.27 14.36 5.66
CA LEU A 60 5.88 14.82 5.51
C LEU A 60 5.39 14.67 4.06
N VAL A 61 6.16 15.11 3.07
CA VAL A 61 5.77 15.04 1.66
C VAL A 61 5.64 13.58 1.21
N ASP A 62 6.57 12.73 1.63
CA ASP A 62 6.58 11.31 1.31
C ASP A 62 5.33 10.60 1.86
N ASN A 63 5.00 10.86 3.14
CA ASN A 63 3.75 10.36 3.74
C ASN A 63 2.50 10.87 3.00
N LEU A 64 2.47 12.16 2.62
CA LEU A 64 1.31 12.70 1.87
C LEU A 64 1.13 12.03 0.51
N ILE A 65 2.23 11.75 -0.20
CA ILE A 65 2.21 11.01 -1.48
C ILE A 65 1.69 9.60 -1.23
N PHE A 66 2.23 8.90 -0.23
CA PHE A 66 1.82 7.55 0.13
C PHE A 66 0.32 7.44 0.44
N PHE A 67 -0.23 8.35 1.26
CA PHE A 67 -1.68 8.37 1.53
C PHE A 67 -2.50 8.69 0.28
N ALA A 68 -2.02 9.55 -0.61
CA ALA A 68 -2.67 9.82 -1.88
C ALA A 68 -2.69 8.58 -2.80
N GLU A 69 -1.60 7.80 -2.83
CA GLU A 69 -1.54 6.53 -3.55
C GLU A 69 -2.55 5.53 -3.00
N CYS A 70 -2.66 5.40 -1.67
CA CYS A 70 -3.67 4.56 -1.04
C CYS A 70 -5.10 4.95 -1.45
N VAL A 71 -5.38 6.25 -1.57
CA VAL A 71 -6.68 6.74 -2.09
C VAL A 71 -6.89 6.31 -3.54
N VAL A 72 -5.88 6.42 -4.41
CA VAL A 72 -5.96 5.99 -5.82
C VAL A 72 -6.20 4.48 -5.91
N ILE A 73 -5.50 3.68 -5.10
CA ILE A 73 -5.68 2.22 -5.01
C ILE A 73 -7.11 1.88 -4.63
N MET A 74 -7.64 2.53 -3.60
CA MET A 74 -9.03 2.32 -3.18
C MET A 74 -10.05 2.83 -4.21
N TRP A 75 -9.66 3.78 -5.05
CA TRP A 75 -10.48 4.22 -6.18
C TRP A 75 -10.61 3.12 -7.23
N ILE A 76 -9.51 2.44 -7.56
CA ILE A 76 -9.52 1.29 -8.46
C ILE A 76 -10.41 0.18 -7.89
N TYR A 77 -10.24 -0.15 -6.61
CA TYR A 77 -11.10 -1.12 -5.93
C TYR A 77 -12.59 -0.71 -6.02
N ALA A 78 -12.91 0.55 -5.72
CA ALA A 78 -14.26 1.09 -5.78
C ALA A 78 -14.87 1.02 -7.19
N LEU A 79 -14.08 1.32 -8.24
CA LEU A 79 -14.50 1.19 -9.64
C LEU A 79 -14.81 -0.27 -9.99
N MET A 80 -14.03 -1.23 -9.51
CA MET A 80 -14.35 -2.63 -9.72
C MET A 80 -15.66 -3.02 -9.03
N ARG A 81 -15.88 -2.49 -7.82
CA ARG A 81 -17.08 -2.74 -7.02
C ARG A 81 -18.34 -2.06 -7.56
N SER A 82 -18.23 -0.94 -8.27
CA SER A 82 -19.37 -0.29 -8.94
C SER A 82 -19.90 -1.09 -10.12
N HIS A 83 -19.04 -1.91 -10.75
CA HIS A 83 -19.40 -2.80 -11.86
C HIS A 83 -19.88 -4.18 -11.42
N GLY A 84 -20.27 -4.33 -10.15
CA GLY A 84 -20.87 -5.57 -9.64
C GLY A 84 -19.90 -6.74 -9.45
N ARG A 85 -18.58 -6.53 -9.54
CA ARG A 85 -17.61 -7.61 -9.29
C ARG A 85 -17.64 -8.06 -7.82
N PRO A 86 -17.53 -9.37 -7.53
CA PRO A 86 -17.43 -9.88 -6.17
C PRO A 86 -16.25 -9.26 -5.40
N VAL A 87 -16.42 -9.07 -4.08
CA VAL A 87 -15.40 -8.48 -3.18
C VAL A 87 -14.04 -9.16 -3.34
N GLY A 88 -14.00 -10.50 -3.26
CA GLY A 88 -12.74 -11.26 -3.39
C GLY A 88 -12.04 -11.07 -4.74
N GLN A 89 -12.79 -10.97 -5.83
CA GLN A 89 -12.21 -10.74 -7.16
C GLN A 89 -11.68 -9.31 -7.30
N SER A 90 -12.42 -8.32 -6.79
CA SER A 90 -11.96 -6.92 -6.75
C SER A 90 -10.68 -6.79 -5.94
N LEU A 91 -10.63 -7.40 -4.75
CA LEU A 91 -9.44 -7.43 -3.90
C LEU A 91 -8.24 -8.03 -4.63
N LEU A 92 -8.39 -9.23 -5.17
CA LEU A 92 -7.29 -9.95 -5.84
C LEU A 92 -6.71 -9.13 -6.99
N VAL A 93 -7.57 -8.54 -7.83
CA VAL A 93 -7.13 -7.75 -8.98
C VAL A 93 -6.47 -6.44 -8.54
N THR A 94 -7.04 -5.73 -7.56
CA THR A 94 -6.42 -4.51 -7.02
C THR A 94 -5.03 -4.82 -6.44
N VAL A 95 -4.91 -5.85 -5.61
CA VAL A 95 -3.63 -6.29 -5.04
C VAL A 95 -2.62 -6.65 -6.14
N ALA A 96 -3.02 -7.50 -7.09
CA ALA A 96 -2.13 -7.93 -8.16
C ALA A 96 -1.66 -6.75 -9.02
N MET A 97 -2.55 -5.80 -9.32
CA MET A 97 -2.21 -4.62 -10.12
C MET A 97 -1.25 -3.70 -9.38
N VAL A 98 -1.49 -3.44 -8.09
CA VAL A 98 -0.62 -2.59 -7.27
C VAL A 98 0.74 -3.23 -7.10
N LEU A 99 0.81 -4.53 -6.81
CA LEU A 99 2.07 -5.25 -6.78
C LEU A 99 2.79 -5.10 -8.12
N LEU A 100 2.17 -5.44 -9.26
CA LEU A 100 2.83 -5.28 -10.57
C LEU A 100 3.37 -3.85 -10.80
N LEU A 101 2.63 -2.82 -10.42
CA LEU A 101 3.04 -1.42 -10.56
C LEU A 101 4.17 -1.02 -9.61
N ALA A 102 4.26 -1.60 -8.42
CA ALA A 102 5.38 -1.39 -7.49
C ALA A 102 6.63 -2.18 -7.92
N LEU A 103 6.42 -3.40 -8.43
CA LEU A 103 7.46 -4.34 -8.83
C LEU A 103 8.22 -3.89 -10.08
N LEU A 104 7.51 -3.32 -11.07
CA LEU A 104 8.10 -2.93 -12.36
C LEU A 104 9.19 -1.83 -12.23
N PRO A 105 8.95 -0.72 -11.51
CA PRO A 105 9.97 0.30 -11.26
C PRO A 105 11.14 -0.23 -10.45
N LEU A 106 10.89 -1.01 -9.39
CA LEU A 106 11.95 -1.60 -8.57
C LEU A 106 12.85 -2.53 -9.38
N ALA A 107 12.27 -3.40 -10.21
CA ALA A 107 13.03 -4.27 -11.11
C ALA A 107 13.82 -3.46 -12.16
N SER A 108 13.23 -2.38 -12.68
CA SER A 108 13.91 -1.48 -13.62
C SER A 108 15.12 -0.79 -12.99
N LEU A 109 14.95 -0.27 -11.76
CA LEU A 109 16.01 0.38 -10.99
C LEU A 109 17.13 -0.59 -10.58
N ALA A 110 16.78 -1.84 -10.26
CA ALA A 110 17.75 -2.91 -10.06
C ALA A 110 18.55 -3.18 -11.34
N ASN A 111 17.86 -3.25 -12.48
CA ASN A 111 18.46 -3.56 -13.77
C ASN A 111 19.43 -2.48 -14.27
N VAL A 112 19.19 -1.21 -13.94
CA VAL A 112 20.14 -0.11 -14.20
C VAL A 112 21.19 0.07 -13.09
N ALA A 113 21.28 -0.87 -12.15
CA ALA A 113 22.22 -0.88 -11.02
C ALA A 113 22.15 0.35 -10.11
N VAL A 114 20.99 1.03 -10.07
CA VAL A 114 20.75 2.16 -9.15
C VAL A 114 20.48 1.66 -7.73
N PHE A 115 19.78 0.53 -7.60
CA PHE A 115 19.54 -0.12 -6.31
C PHE A 115 20.24 -1.48 -6.22
N PRO A 116 20.84 -1.83 -5.07
CA PRO A 116 21.37 -3.17 -4.84
C PRO A 116 20.25 -4.20 -4.92
N GLY A 117 20.49 -5.34 -5.59
CA GLY A 117 19.50 -6.41 -5.71
C GLY A 117 19.04 -6.97 -4.36
N SER A 118 19.88 -6.92 -3.32
CA SER A 118 19.52 -7.30 -1.95
C SER A 118 18.47 -6.39 -1.32
N VAL A 119 18.58 -5.08 -1.55
CA VAL A 119 17.57 -4.10 -1.10
C VAL A 119 16.26 -4.36 -1.83
N VAL A 120 16.33 -4.58 -3.14
CA VAL A 120 15.15 -4.87 -3.95
C VAL A 120 14.46 -6.14 -3.47
N LEU A 121 15.17 -7.25 -3.28
CA LEU A 121 14.57 -8.50 -2.77
C LEU A 121 13.94 -8.35 -1.38
N LEU A 122 14.51 -7.52 -0.53
CA LEU A 122 13.97 -7.24 0.80
C LEU A 122 12.66 -6.45 0.70
N SER A 123 12.69 -5.31 0.01
CA SER A 123 11.50 -4.47 -0.20
C SER A 123 10.39 -5.22 -0.95
N LEU A 124 10.75 -6.15 -1.84
CA LEU A 124 9.83 -7.08 -2.49
C LEU A 124 9.13 -7.99 -1.48
N GLY A 125 9.88 -8.58 -0.55
CA GLY A 125 9.34 -9.45 0.49
C GLY A 125 8.33 -8.72 1.38
N PHE A 126 8.64 -7.47 1.76
CA PHE A 126 7.79 -6.63 2.59
C PHE A 126 6.52 -6.18 1.86
N SER A 127 6.69 -5.69 0.62
CA SER A 127 5.58 -5.25 -0.24
C SER A 127 4.52 -6.34 -0.47
N VAL A 128 4.93 -7.62 -0.54
CA VAL A 128 4.00 -8.76 -0.72
C VAL A 128 3.14 -9.03 0.52
N ILE A 129 3.50 -8.51 1.70
CA ILE A 129 2.73 -8.66 2.93
C ILE A 129 1.97 -7.37 3.26
N GLU A 130 2.66 -6.24 3.19
CA GLU A 130 2.16 -4.93 3.60
C GLU A 130 1.07 -4.42 2.66
N LEU A 131 1.31 -4.43 1.34
CA LEU A 131 0.36 -3.90 0.37
C LEU A 131 -0.97 -4.68 0.36
N PRO A 132 -0.97 -6.04 0.36
CA PRO A 132 -2.24 -6.77 0.47
C PRO A 132 -2.98 -6.47 1.77
N THR A 133 -2.28 -6.33 2.89
CA THR A 133 -2.90 -6.07 4.19
C THR A 133 -3.50 -4.67 4.23
N ALA A 134 -2.78 -3.66 3.74
CA ALA A 134 -3.28 -2.31 3.56
C ALA A 134 -4.57 -2.26 2.72
N ILE A 135 -4.57 -2.97 1.59
CA ILE A 135 -5.73 -3.05 0.70
C ILE A 135 -6.91 -3.76 1.37
N LEU A 136 -6.66 -4.82 2.15
CA LEU A 136 -7.70 -5.51 2.93
C LEU A 136 -8.33 -4.58 3.97
N CYS A 137 -7.51 -3.81 4.71
CA CYS A 137 -7.99 -2.81 5.66
C CYS A 137 -8.87 -1.75 4.98
N GLY A 138 -8.40 -1.19 3.86
CA GLY A 138 -9.15 -0.20 3.09
C GLY A 138 -10.46 -0.76 2.54
N ALA A 139 -10.44 -1.97 1.98
CA ALA A 139 -11.64 -2.64 1.47
C ALA A 139 -12.66 -2.91 2.58
N GLY A 140 -12.20 -3.33 3.77
CA GLY A 140 -13.05 -3.48 4.95
C GLY A 140 -13.78 -2.18 5.31
N ALA A 141 -13.05 -1.06 5.35
CA ALA A 141 -13.65 0.26 5.60
C ALA A 141 -14.63 0.69 4.49
N TYR A 142 -14.34 0.34 3.23
CA TYR A 142 -15.21 0.65 2.09
C TYR A 142 -16.53 -0.14 2.15
N GLU A 143 -16.49 -1.43 2.49
CA GLU A 143 -17.67 -2.29 2.55
C GLU A 143 -18.49 -2.14 3.84
N TRP A 144 -17.88 -1.74 4.97
CA TRP A 144 -18.57 -1.61 6.27
C TRP A 144 -19.85 -0.76 6.21
N ARG A 145 -19.82 0.34 5.45
CA ARG A 145 -21.00 1.22 5.25
C ARG A 145 -21.96 0.75 4.15
N ARG A 146 -21.61 -0.27 3.38
CA ARG A 146 -22.50 -0.92 2.42
C ARG A 146 -23.41 -1.91 3.15
N GLU A 147 -22.84 -2.66 4.09
CA GLU A 147 -23.58 -3.63 4.92
C GLU A 147 -24.53 -2.94 5.91
N THR A 148 -24.08 -1.89 6.61
CA THR A 148 -24.94 -1.14 7.55
C THR A 148 -26.09 -0.38 6.88
N ALA A 149 -26.00 -0.07 5.58
CA ALA A 149 -27.09 0.53 4.82
C ALA A 149 -28.08 -0.50 4.23
N ALA A 150 -27.73 -1.80 4.29
CA ALA A 150 -28.56 -2.91 3.81
C ALA A 150 -29.35 -3.61 4.92
N THR A 151 -29.01 -3.35 6.20
CA THR A 151 -29.85 -3.70 7.35
C THR A 151 -30.92 -2.63 7.56
N PRO A 152 -32.22 -2.99 7.48
CA PRO A 152 -33.34 -2.07 7.69
C PRO A 152 -33.46 -1.56 9.13
#